data_AF-A0A8J1KLU2-F1
#
_entry.id   AF-A0A8J1KLU2-F1
#
_cell.length_a   1.000
_cell.length_b   1.000
_cell.length_c   1.000
_cell.angle_alpha   90.00
_cell.angle_beta   90.00
_cell.angle_gamma   90.00
#
_symmetry.space_group_name_H-M   'P 1'
#
loop_
_entity.id
_entity.type
_entity.pdbx_description
1 polymer ?
#
loop_
_entity_poly.entity_id
_entity_poly.type
_entity_poly.pdbx_seq_one_letter_code
_entity_poly.pdbx_strand_id
1 'polypeptide(L)'
;MTERDYSELSNKGANTFAYSDEDINRILSSLETEQLIPIESIPQSDVAKELLNLQKKEIHTSLHVSTLAEYIKTKRIPRGLRLDIKPNLCAEDQLLQQRWLEICNKCSIDLMVLTVERLTVKLHEIRTAITASTAKLTEERGAEQCNKILSDHKDILERLRSSITDRKRAKFNRDAKDYQEGKVYTWREERKWQRSEHQQRTGLPAPFRNQRRGASQSASYTQRGGRKGFPTQLQGASAYSTSSGEDLPSSSGSAPFLEQRSPTQKEHRKDKHGAKKAPDRESYPKRNRKQIRP
;
A
#
# COMPACT_ATOMS: atom_id res chain seq x y z
N MET A 1 -21.76 5.94 51.61
CA MET A 1 -21.59 5.64 50.17
C MET A 1 -21.21 4.18 50.07
N THR A 2 -22.14 3.36 49.57
CA THR A 2 -22.08 1.89 49.60
C THR A 2 -21.62 1.31 48.26
N GLU A 3 -20.86 0.21 48.30
CA GLU A 3 -20.26 -0.52 47.16
C GLU A 3 -21.23 -0.96 46.03
N ARG A 4 -22.55 -0.77 46.16
CA ARG A 4 -23.56 -1.18 45.18
C ARG A 4 -23.63 -0.30 43.92
N ASP A 5 -23.05 0.89 43.93
CA ASP A 5 -23.14 1.81 42.78
C ASP A 5 -22.08 1.55 41.69
N TYR A 6 -21.07 0.70 41.94
CA TYR A 6 -20.01 0.43 40.96
C TYR A 6 -20.39 -0.64 39.91
N SER A 7 -21.37 -1.49 40.17
CA SER A 7 -21.78 -2.55 39.23
C SER A 7 -22.57 -2.04 38.02
N GLU A 8 -23.27 -0.90 38.12
CA GLU A 8 -24.06 -0.36 37.01
C GLU A 8 -23.23 0.37 35.94
N LEU A 9 -22.00 0.76 36.27
CA LEU A 9 -21.10 1.45 35.33
C LEU A 9 -20.32 0.48 34.42
N SER A 10 -20.32 -0.82 34.73
CA SER A 10 -19.52 -1.84 34.04
C SER A 10 -20.11 -2.38 32.74
N ASN A 11 -21.33 -1.99 32.36
CA ASN A 11 -22.05 -2.55 31.20
C ASN A 11 -22.14 -1.63 29.97
N LYS A 12 -21.43 -0.50 29.96
CA LYS A 12 -21.43 0.45 28.83
C LYS A 12 -20.20 0.22 27.94
N GLY A 13 -20.26 -0.80 27.09
CA GLY A 13 -19.34 -0.97 25.96
C GLY A 13 -19.55 0.11 24.89
N ALA A 14 -18.64 0.18 23.92
CA ALA A 14 -18.80 1.08 22.78
C ALA A 14 -20.03 0.71 21.94
N ASN A 15 -20.94 1.66 21.73
CA ASN A 15 -22.07 1.47 20.82
C ASN A 15 -21.56 1.31 19.38
N THR A 16 -21.58 0.08 18.87
CA THR A 16 -21.41 -0.20 17.44
C THR A 16 -22.76 -0.15 16.75
N PHE A 17 -22.92 0.80 15.85
CA PHE A 17 -24.08 0.89 14.97
C PHE A 17 -23.99 -0.23 13.91
N ALA A 18 -25.01 -1.07 13.84
CA ALA A 18 -25.22 -2.03 12.77
C ALA A 18 -26.62 -1.81 12.20
N TYR A 19 -26.76 -1.82 10.88
CA TYR A 19 -28.09 -1.80 10.26
C TYR A 19 -28.77 -3.13 10.56
N SER A 20 -30.00 -3.08 11.08
CA SER A 20 -30.86 -4.27 11.18
C SER A 20 -31.29 -4.74 9.79
N ASP A 21 -31.69 -6.00 9.64
CA ASP A 21 -32.22 -6.51 8.36
C ASP A 21 -33.44 -5.70 7.90
N GLU A 22 -34.23 -5.19 8.85
CA GLU A 22 -35.36 -4.30 8.61
C GLU A 22 -34.91 -2.93 8.08
N ASP A 23 -33.85 -2.34 8.63
CA ASP A 23 -33.27 -1.10 8.12
C ASP A 23 -32.67 -1.28 6.72
N ILE A 24 -32.01 -2.41 6.46
CA ILE A 24 -31.48 -2.75 5.14
C ILE A 24 -32.64 -2.82 4.13
N ASN A 25 -33.71 -3.54 4.46
CA ASN A 25 -34.88 -3.67 3.60
C ASN A 25 -35.60 -2.34 3.37
N ARG A 26 -35.70 -1.49 4.40
CA ARG A 26 -36.26 -0.13 4.27
C ARG A 26 -35.43 0.74 3.34
N ILE A 27 -34.10 0.69 3.47
CA ILE A 27 -33.17 1.44 2.61
C ILE A 27 -33.28 0.93 1.17
N LEU A 28 -33.30 -0.39 0.95
CA LEU A 28 -33.40 -0.99 -0.38
C LEU A 28 -34.75 -0.70 -1.05
N SER A 29 -35.85 -0.74 -0.29
CA SER A 29 -37.20 -0.46 -0.81
C SER A 29 -37.42 1.02 -1.13
N SER A 30 -36.62 1.92 -0.53
CA SER A 30 -36.67 3.36 -0.81
C SER A 30 -35.89 3.77 -2.07
N LEU A 31 -35.12 2.85 -2.65
CA LEU A 31 -34.47 3.07 -3.93
C LEU A 31 -35.48 2.76 -5.04
N GLU A 32 -35.91 3.78 -5.78
CA GLU A 32 -36.73 3.60 -6.97
C GLU A 32 -36.05 2.61 -7.92
N THR A 33 -36.76 1.54 -8.28
CA THR A 33 -36.32 0.48 -9.19
C THR A 33 -35.86 0.99 -10.56
N GLU A 34 -36.18 2.23 -10.91
CA GLU A 34 -35.81 2.89 -12.17
C GLU A 34 -34.39 3.48 -12.19
N GLN A 35 -33.71 3.60 -11.04
CA GLN A 35 -32.28 4.02 -10.96
C GLN A 35 -31.32 2.85 -10.72
N LEU A 36 -31.85 1.65 -10.52
CA LEU A 36 -31.04 0.44 -10.46
C LEU A 36 -30.75 0.01 -11.90
N ILE A 37 -29.49 0.10 -12.32
CA ILE A 37 -29.00 -0.50 -13.55
C ILE A 37 -29.48 -1.96 -13.54
N PRO A 38 -30.28 -2.41 -14.51
CA PRO A 38 -30.58 -3.82 -14.65
C PRO A 38 -29.25 -4.56 -14.72
N ILE A 39 -28.95 -5.39 -13.72
CA ILE A 39 -27.92 -6.40 -13.86
C ILE A 39 -28.56 -7.45 -14.78
N GLU A 40 -28.70 -7.08 -16.05
CA GLU A 40 -28.85 -8.05 -17.13
C GLU A 40 -27.74 -9.07 -16.89
N SER A 41 -28.17 -10.32 -16.78
CA SER A 41 -27.36 -11.52 -16.57
C SER A 41 -25.92 -11.32 -17.04
N ILE A 42 -25.00 -11.13 -16.09
CA ILE A 42 -23.57 -11.27 -16.35
C ILE A 42 -23.43 -12.62 -17.06
N PRO A 43 -22.90 -12.67 -18.31
CA PRO A 43 -22.78 -13.92 -19.02
C PRO A 43 -22.02 -14.85 -18.11
N GLN A 44 -22.69 -15.95 -17.73
CA GLN A 44 -22.17 -17.13 -17.04
C GLN A 44 -20.68 -16.98 -16.72
N SER A 45 -20.36 -16.55 -15.47
CA SER A 45 -18.98 -16.37 -14.95
C SER A 45 -18.02 -17.28 -15.70
N ASP A 46 -17.16 -16.71 -16.55
CA ASP A 46 -16.21 -17.50 -17.35
C ASP A 46 -15.35 -18.29 -16.37
N VAL A 47 -15.65 -19.58 -16.22
CA VAL A 47 -15.08 -20.47 -15.19
C VAL A 47 -13.54 -20.44 -15.25
N ALA A 48 -12.98 -20.19 -16.43
CA ALA A 48 -11.57 -19.94 -16.64
C ALA A 48 -11.04 -18.69 -15.92
N LYS A 49 -11.75 -17.55 -15.99
CA LYS A 49 -11.38 -16.30 -15.29
C LYS A 49 -11.50 -16.46 -13.78
N GLU A 50 -12.55 -17.15 -13.32
CA GLU A 50 -12.72 -17.45 -11.90
C GLU A 50 -11.57 -18.32 -11.38
N LEU A 51 -11.22 -19.38 -12.11
CA LEU A 51 -10.08 -20.24 -11.81
C LEU A 51 -8.77 -19.43 -11.74
N LEU A 52 -8.52 -18.54 -12.70
CA LEU A 52 -7.33 -17.67 -12.66
C LEU A 52 -7.30 -16.79 -11.41
N ASN A 53 -8.43 -16.21 -11.02
CA ASN A 53 -8.53 -15.36 -9.84
C ASN A 53 -8.31 -16.16 -8.55
N LEU A 54 -8.84 -17.39 -8.46
CA LEU A 54 -8.58 -18.30 -7.34
C LEU A 54 -7.10 -18.67 -7.26
N GLN A 55 -6.46 -19.00 -8.38
CA GLN A 55 -5.01 -19.29 -8.43
C GLN A 55 -4.16 -18.09 -8.00
N LYS A 56 -4.49 -16.87 -8.46
CA LYS A 56 -3.82 -15.65 -7.99
C LYS A 56 -4.00 -15.46 -6.48
N LYS A 57 -5.21 -15.68 -5.96
CA LYS A 57 -5.52 -15.58 -4.52
C LYS A 57 -4.75 -16.62 -3.71
N GLU A 58 -4.57 -17.83 -4.22
CA GLU A 58 -3.73 -18.87 -3.61
C GLU A 58 -2.28 -18.39 -3.48
N ILE A 59 -1.68 -17.88 -4.56
CA ILE A 59 -0.30 -17.36 -4.56
C ILE A 59 -0.13 -16.25 -3.53
N HIS A 60 -1.05 -15.28 -3.51
CA HIS A 60 -1.02 -14.19 -2.53
C HIS A 60 -1.08 -14.70 -1.09
N THR A 61 -2.01 -15.61 -0.82
CA THR A 61 -2.26 -16.16 0.53
C THR A 61 -1.10 -17.03 0.97
N SER A 62 -0.65 -17.96 0.13
CA SER A 62 0.48 -18.86 0.37
C SER A 62 1.77 -18.09 0.65
N LEU A 63 2.13 -17.12 -0.22
CA LEU A 63 3.31 -16.29 0.02
C LEU A 63 3.16 -15.40 1.26
N HIS A 64 1.95 -15.04 1.66
CA HIS A 64 1.75 -14.32 2.92
C HIS A 64 2.04 -15.20 4.14
N VAL A 65 1.49 -16.42 4.15
CA VAL A 65 1.75 -17.44 5.19
C VAL A 65 3.23 -17.73 5.30
N SER A 66 3.89 -18.10 4.20
CA SER A 66 5.32 -18.44 4.21
C SER A 66 6.19 -17.29 4.71
N THR A 67 5.89 -16.06 4.30
CA THR A 67 6.67 -14.90 4.78
C THR A 67 6.47 -14.64 6.26
N LEU A 68 5.23 -14.72 6.77
CA LEU A 68 4.97 -14.55 8.20
C LEU A 68 5.64 -15.66 9.02
N ALA A 69 5.62 -16.90 8.53
CA ALA A 69 6.32 -18.00 9.17
C ALA A 69 7.84 -17.73 9.30
N GLU A 70 8.48 -17.18 8.27
CA GLU A 70 9.91 -16.80 8.33
C GLU A 70 10.18 -15.69 9.36
N TYR A 71 9.31 -14.69 9.45
CA TYR A 71 9.41 -13.67 10.51
C TYR A 71 9.24 -14.29 11.91
N ILE A 72 8.30 -15.22 12.10
CA ILE A 72 8.08 -15.91 13.37
C ILE A 72 9.30 -16.76 13.76
N LYS A 73 9.86 -17.53 12.82
CA LYS A 73 11.07 -18.34 13.04
C LYS A 73 12.26 -17.49 13.47
N THR A 74 12.44 -16.34 12.82
CA THR A 74 13.54 -15.41 13.11
C THR A 74 13.24 -14.44 14.27
N LYS A 75 12.06 -14.55 14.90
CA LYS A 75 11.58 -13.65 15.96
C LYS A 75 11.65 -12.16 15.59
N ARG A 76 11.43 -11.86 14.31
CA ARG A 76 11.40 -10.49 13.78
C ARG A 76 9.98 -10.02 13.57
N ILE A 77 9.72 -8.76 13.91
CA ILE A 77 8.41 -8.13 13.71
C ILE A 77 8.48 -7.19 12.49
N PRO A 78 7.62 -7.38 11.47
CA PRO A 78 7.54 -6.49 10.32
C PRO A 78 7.25 -5.04 10.74
N ARG A 79 7.81 -4.04 10.07
CA ARG A 79 7.62 -2.61 10.44
C ARG A 79 6.17 -2.18 10.65
N GLY A 80 5.22 -2.77 9.91
CA GLY A 80 3.79 -2.47 10.01
C GLY A 80 3.08 -3.08 11.23
N LEU A 81 3.68 -4.07 11.88
CA LEU A 81 3.13 -4.76 13.06
C LEU A 81 3.85 -4.39 14.37
N ARG A 82 4.88 -3.55 14.30
CA ARG A 82 5.58 -3.06 15.50
C ARG A 82 4.67 -2.10 16.25
N LEU A 83 4.33 -2.46 17.49
CA LEU A 83 3.55 -1.62 18.39
C LEU A 83 4.50 -0.59 19.04
N ASP A 84 4.26 0.69 18.76
CA ASP A 84 5.01 1.82 19.33
C ASP A 84 4.14 2.54 20.37
N ILE A 85 3.69 1.75 21.35
CA ILE A 85 2.88 2.24 22.47
C ILE A 85 3.82 2.37 23.66
N LYS A 86 3.87 3.55 24.27
CA LYS A 86 4.69 3.82 25.46
C LYS A 86 3.80 3.84 26.70
N PRO A 87 4.31 3.43 27.88
CA PRO A 87 3.57 3.57 29.12
C PRO A 87 3.36 5.07 29.40
N ASN A 88 2.13 5.43 29.80
CA ASN A 88 1.79 6.81 30.17
C ASN A 88 2.21 7.15 31.60
N LEU A 89 2.31 6.14 32.46
CA LEU A 89 2.68 6.27 33.88
C LEU A 89 4.07 5.67 34.08
N CYS A 90 4.87 6.29 34.96
CA CYS A 90 6.23 5.86 35.28
C CYS A 90 7.11 5.72 34.03
N ALA A 91 6.99 6.69 33.12
CA ALA A 91 7.78 6.71 31.89
C ALA A 91 9.27 6.88 32.17
N GLU A 92 9.68 7.27 33.37
CA GLU A 92 11.08 7.39 33.79
C GLU A 92 11.68 6.02 34.16
N ASP A 93 10.85 5.05 34.52
CA ASP A 93 11.30 3.71 34.91
C ASP A 93 11.70 2.88 33.69
N GLN A 94 13.02 2.71 33.53
CA GLN A 94 13.61 1.94 32.44
C GLN A 94 13.17 0.47 32.45
N LEU A 95 12.97 -0.12 33.63
CA LEU A 95 12.55 -1.51 33.75
C LEU A 95 11.12 -1.68 33.23
N LEU A 96 10.22 -0.76 33.62
CA LEU A 96 8.85 -0.75 33.11
C LEU A 96 8.82 -0.59 31.59
N GLN A 97 9.58 0.37 31.04
CA GLN A 97 9.66 0.56 29.59
C GLN A 97 10.12 -0.70 28.86
N GLN A 98 11.16 -1.37 29.38
CA GLN A 98 11.67 -2.59 28.80
C GLN A 98 10.61 -3.70 28.83
N ARG A 99 10.00 -3.96 29.98
CA ARG A 99 8.96 -4.99 30.12
C ARG A 99 7.73 -4.70 29.26
N TRP A 100 7.34 -3.43 29.18
CA TRP A 100 6.26 -2.99 28.30
C TRP A 100 6.54 -3.31 26.83
N LEU A 101 7.76 -3.00 26.37
CA LEU A 101 8.18 -3.31 25.00
C LEU A 101 8.22 -4.82 24.73
N GLU A 102 8.70 -5.62 25.69
CA GLU A 102 8.71 -7.08 25.61
C GLU A 102 7.30 -7.65 25.47
N ILE A 103 6.33 -7.13 26.23
CA ILE A 103 4.91 -7.51 26.14
C ILE A 103 4.34 -7.13 24.76
N CYS A 104 4.60 -5.91 24.29
CA CYS A 104 4.19 -5.48 22.95
C CYS A 104 4.79 -6.37 21.85
N ASN A 105 6.07 -6.71 21.94
CA ASN A 105 6.74 -7.61 21.00
C ASN A 105 6.07 -8.98 20.96
N LYS A 106 5.79 -9.57 22.14
CA LYS A 106 5.10 -10.85 22.27
C LYS A 106 3.72 -10.78 21.61
N CYS A 107 2.94 -9.74 21.91
CA CYS A 107 1.63 -9.54 21.30
C CYS A 107 1.70 -9.47 19.76
N SER A 108 2.65 -8.72 19.19
CA SER A 108 2.85 -8.68 17.74
C SER A 108 3.17 -10.05 17.14
N ILE A 109 3.99 -10.87 17.81
CA ILE A 109 4.32 -12.23 17.36
C ILE A 109 3.08 -13.14 17.46
N ASP A 110 2.33 -13.07 18.56
CA ASP A 110 1.11 -13.86 18.76
C ASP A 110 0.06 -13.52 17.70
N LEU A 111 -0.10 -12.23 17.34
CA LEU A 111 -0.95 -11.79 16.22
C LEU A 111 -0.51 -12.37 14.87
N MET A 112 0.80 -12.49 14.63
CA MET A 112 1.30 -13.13 13.42
C MET A 112 0.99 -14.62 13.39
N VAL A 113 1.14 -15.33 14.52
CA VAL A 113 0.80 -16.75 14.65
C VAL A 113 -0.70 -16.97 14.38
N LEU A 114 -1.55 -16.17 15.03
CA LEU A 114 -3.00 -16.19 14.78
C LEU A 114 -3.34 -15.94 13.31
N THR A 115 -2.66 -14.99 12.67
CA THR A 115 -2.86 -14.70 11.25
C THR A 115 -2.46 -15.89 10.38
N VAL A 116 -1.33 -16.54 10.66
CA VAL A 116 -0.88 -17.74 9.95
C VAL A 116 -1.88 -18.88 10.10
N GLU A 117 -2.39 -19.13 11.31
CA GLU A 117 -3.42 -20.14 11.57
C GLU A 117 -4.65 -19.91 10.67
N ARG A 118 -5.22 -18.71 10.70
CA ARG A 118 -6.44 -18.39 9.93
C ARG A 118 -6.21 -18.41 8.43
N LEU A 119 -5.06 -17.92 7.96
CA LEU A 119 -4.72 -17.97 6.54
C LEU A 119 -4.46 -19.39 6.04
N THR A 120 -4.03 -20.32 6.91
CA THR A 120 -3.82 -21.72 6.54
C THR A 120 -5.15 -22.42 6.26
N VAL A 121 -6.17 -22.19 7.09
CA VAL A 121 -7.55 -22.68 6.85
C VAL A 121 -8.08 -22.11 5.54
N LYS A 122 -7.98 -20.79 5.35
CA LYS A 122 -8.40 -20.12 4.11
C LYS A 122 -7.66 -20.61 2.87
N LEU A 123 -6.37 -20.94 3.00
CA LEU A 123 -5.58 -21.49 1.90
C LEU A 123 -6.09 -22.88 1.50
N HIS A 124 -6.50 -23.71 2.46
CA HIS A 124 -7.12 -24.99 2.19
C HIS A 124 -8.44 -24.82 1.44
N GLU A 125 -9.33 -23.93 1.90
CA GLU A 125 -10.59 -23.60 1.20
C GLU A 125 -10.35 -23.16 -0.25
N ILE A 126 -9.38 -22.26 -0.47
CA ILE A 126 -9.04 -21.78 -1.82
C ILE A 126 -8.56 -22.94 -2.71
N ARG A 127 -7.74 -23.85 -2.18
CA ARG A 127 -7.27 -25.01 -2.95
C ARG A 127 -8.40 -25.95 -3.32
N THR A 128 -9.31 -26.21 -2.39
CA THR A 128 -10.52 -26.99 -2.66
C THR A 128 -11.39 -26.33 -3.73
N ALA A 129 -11.55 -25.00 -3.67
CA ALA A 129 -12.25 -24.25 -4.71
C ALA A 129 -11.55 -24.33 -6.08
N ILE A 130 -10.21 -24.23 -6.13
CA ILE A 130 -9.44 -24.42 -7.37
C ILE A 130 -9.67 -25.81 -7.96
N THR A 131 -9.64 -26.86 -7.14
CA THR A 131 -9.89 -28.23 -7.62
C THR A 131 -11.30 -28.39 -8.17
N ALA A 132 -12.30 -27.81 -7.50
CA ALA A 132 -13.69 -27.84 -7.95
C ALA A 132 -13.88 -27.06 -9.26
N SER A 133 -13.34 -25.84 -9.37
CA SER A 133 -13.40 -25.03 -10.60
C SER A 133 -12.66 -25.68 -11.77
N THR A 134 -11.54 -26.36 -11.51
CA THR A 134 -10.80 -27.12 -12.55
C THR A 134 -11.62 -28.31 -13.03
N ALA A 135 -12.26 -29.06 -12.13
CA ALA A 135 -13.13 -30.17 -12.49
C ALA A 135 -14.33 -29.69 -13.33
N LYS A 136 -14.99 -28.62 -12.90
CA LYS A 136 -16.09 -27.98 -13.65
C LYS A 136 -15.66 -27.52 -15.05
N LEU A 137 -14.50 -26.89 -15.16
CA LEU A 137 -13.96 -26.46 -16.45
C LEU A 137 -13.65 -27.63 -17.39
N THR A 138 -13.17 -28.75 -16.81
CA THR A 138 -12.89 -29.98 -17.55
C THR A 138 -14.19 -30.64 -18.04
N GLU A 139 -15.25 -30.61 -17.25
CA GLU A 139 -16.57 -31.10 -17.63
C GLU A 139 -17.21 -30.24 -18.74
N GLU A 140 -17.13 -28.92 -18.63
CA GLU A 140 -17.74 -27.99 -19.60
C GLU A 140 -16.99 -27.92 -20.94
N ARG A 141 -15.66 -28.03 -20.95
CA ARG A 141 -14.83 -27.77 -22.15
C ARG A 141 -13.93 -28.93 -22.58
N GLY A 142 -13.89 -30.02 -21.82
CA GLY A 142 -12.99 -31.13 -22.03
C GLY A 142 -11.57 -30.90 -21.52
N ALA A 143 -10.84 -32.00 -21.35
CA ALA A 143 -9.49 -32.00 -20.74
C ALA A 143 -8.45 -31.23 -21.57
N GLU A 144 -8.51 -31.31 -22.90
CA GLU A 144 -7.54 -30.65 -23.79
C GLU A 144 -7.62 -29.13 -23.67
N GLN A 145 -8.83 -28.58 -23.73
CA GLN A 145 -9.05 -27.14 -23.61
C GLN A 145 -8.74 -26.65 -22.20
N CYS A 146 -9.06 -27.44 -21.16
CA CYS A 146 -8.67 -27.14 -19.79
C CYS A 146 -7.14 -27.05 -19.63
N ASN A 147 -6.39 -28.01 -20.19
CA ASN A 147 -4.93 -28.00 -20.16
C ASN A 147 -4.34 -26.78 -20.88
N LYS A 148 -4.92 -26.38 -22.02
CA LYS A 148 -4.52 -25.16 -22.74
C LYS A 148 -4.72 -23.92 -21.86
N ILE A 149 -5.88 -23.77 -21.22
CA ILE A 149 -6.17 -22.65 -20.31
C ILE A 149 -5.19 -22.62 -19.13
N LEU A 150 -4.93 -23.77 -18.51
CA LEU A 150 -3.97 -23.88 -17.41
C LEU A 150 -2.54 -23.52 -17.84
N SER A 151 -2.15 -23.89 -19.07
CA SER A 151 -0.89 -23.48 -19.67
C SER A 151 -0.82 -21.96 -19.85
N ASP A 152 -1.89 -21.34 -20.37
CA ASP A 152 -1.95 -19.88 -20.56
C ASP A 152 -1.87 -19.12 -19.22
N HIS A 153 -2.45 -19.68 -18.16
CA HIS A 153 -2.38 -19.09 -16.82
C HIS A 153 -0.96 -19.12 -16.23
N LYS A 154 -0.15 -20.13 -16.60
CA LYS A 154 1.15 -20.41 -15.97
C LYS A 154 2.08 -19.19 -15.96
N ASP A 155 2.27 -18.56 -17.12
CA ASP A 155 3.18 -17.42 -17.26
C ASP A 155 2.73 -16.20 -16.44
N ILE A 156 1.42 -15.96 -16.40
CA ILE A 156 0.81 -14.88 -15.63
C ILE A 156 1.05 -15.11 -14.13
N LEU A 157 0.83 -16.34 -13.67
CA LEU A 157 0.99 -16.75 -12.28
C LEU A 157 2.46 -16.74 -11.85
N GLU A 158 3.38 -17.16 -12.71
CA GLU A 158 4.82 -17.14 -12.44
C GLU A 158 5.35 -15.71 -12.32
N ARG A 159 4.99 -14.83 -13.25
CA ARG A 159 5.33 -13.39 -13.17
C ARG A 159 4.78 -12.75 -11.90
N LEU A 160 3.53 -13.05 -11.54
CA LEU A 160 2.93 -12.57 -10.30
C LEU A 160 3.69 -13.08 -9.07
N ARG A 161 4.03 -14.37 -9.03
CA ARG A 161 4.76 -15.01 -7.93
C ARG A 161 6.14 -14.36 -7.75
N SER A 162 6.91 -14.16 -8.82
CA SER A 162 8.21 -13.49 -8.76
C SER A 162 8.07 -12.08 -8.20
N SER A 163 7.19 -11.26 -8.79
CA SER A 163 6.97 -9.87 -8.38
C SER A 163 6.58 -9.73 -6.89
N ILE A 164 5.74 -10.64 -6.38
CA ILE A 164 5.35 -10.63 -4.96
C ILE A 164 6.53 -11.08 -4.09
N THR A 165 7.27 -12.11 -4.51
CA THR A 165 8.42 -12.65 -3.78
C THR A 165 9.52 -11.61 -3.64
N ASP A 166 9.86 -10.90 -4.72
CA ASP A 166 10.90 -9.87 -4.72
C ASP A 166 10.55 -8.71 -3.77
N ARG A 167 9.29 -8.25 -3.82
CA ARG A 167 8.81 -7.22 -2.89
C ARG A 167 8.83 -7.69 -1.44
N LYS A 168 8.48 -8.94 -1.16
CA LYS A 168 8.51 -9.51 0.19
C LYS A 168 9.95 -9.70 0.68
N ARG A 169 10.86 -10.17 -0.16
CA ARG A 169 12.30 -10.31 0.12
C ARG A 169 12.93 -8.95 0.42
N ALA A 170 12.64 -7.93 -0.38
CA ALA A 170 13.12 -6.57 -0.14
C ALA A 170 12.62 -6.01 1.20
N LYS A 171 11.35 -6.24 1.54
CA LYS A 171 10.79 -5.86 2.86
C LYS A 171 11.46 -6.63 4.00
N PHE A 172 11.65 -7.93 3.85
CA PHE A 172 12.30 -8.78 4.85
C PHE A 172 13.74 -8.37 5.10
N ASN A 173 14.52 -8.12 4.05
CA ASN A 173 15.91 -7.67 4.15
C ASN A 173 16.01 -6.30 4.83
N ARG A 174 15.11 -5.37 4.46
CA ARG A 174 15.05 -4.07 5.11
C ARG A 174 14.72 -4.20 6.59
N ASP A 175 13.76 -5.06 6.94
CA ASP A 175 13.38 -5.26 8.32
C ASP A 175 14.51 -5.99 9.08
N ALA A 176 15.23 -6.93 8.47
CA ALA A 176 16.42 -7.56 9.05
C ALA A 176 17.55 -6.56 9.35
N LYS A 177 17.77 -5.60 8.45
CA LYS A 177 18.75 -4.52 8.64
C LYS A 177 18.41 -3.66 9.87
N ASP A 178 17.13 -3.38 10.13
CA ASP A 178 16.72 -2.64 11.34
C ASP A 178 17.17 -3.36 12.62
N TYR A 179 17.08 -4.70 12.66
CA TYR A 179 17.51 -5.49 13.82
C TYR A 179 19.03 -5.52 13.94
N GLN A 180 19.74 -5.64 12.81
CA GLN A 180 21.21 -5.61 12.81
C GLN A 180 21.77 -4.27 13.30
N GLU A 181 21.11 -3.16 12.95
CA GLU A 181 21.53 -1.80 13.36
C GLU A 181 20.93 -1.34 14.69
N GLY A 182 20.08 -2.14 15.35
CA GLY A 182 19.40 -1.73 16.59
C GLY A 182 18.34 -0.63 16.40
N LYS A 183 17.85 -0.41 15.17
CA LYS A 183 16.91 0.67 14.79
C LYS A 183 15.45 0.22 14.69
N VAL A 184 15.08 -0.86 15.38
CA VAL A 184 13.76 -1.49 15.27
C VAL A 184 12.62 -0.54 15.62
N TYR A 185 12.83 0.37 16.56
CA TYR A 185 11.82 1.34 17.01
C TYR A 185 12.10 2.78 16.58
N THR A 186 13.28 3.09 16.04
CA THR A 186 13.68 4.45 15.63
C THR A 186 13.54 4.71 14.12
N TRP A 187 13.18 3.70 13.31
CA TRP A 187 13.05 3.84 11.85
C TRP A 187 12.03 4.91 11.41
N ARG A 188 11.02 5.24 12.23
CA ARG A 188 10.04 6.30 11.92
C ARG A 188 10.69 7.68 12.02
N GLU A 189 11.53 7.88 13.01
CA GLU A 189 12.24 9.14 13.26
C GLU A 189 13.24 9.37 12.13
N GLU A 190 14.06 8.37 11.80
CA GLU A 190 15.03 8.44 10.68
C GLU A 190 14.34 8.85 9.36
N ARG A 191 13.14 8.33 9.10
CA ARG A 191 12.36 8.69 7.91
C ARG A 191 11.85 10.15 7.94
N LYS A 192 11.57 10.70 9.13
CA LYS A 192 11.23 12.13 9.29
C LYS A 192 12.46 13.00 9.04
N TRP A 193 13.61 12.61 9.60
CA TRP A 193 14.89 13.30 9.39
C TRP A 193 15.28 13.35 7.91
N GLN A 194 15.24 12.21 7.20
CA GLN A 194 15.56 12.15 5.76
C GLN A 194 14.64 13.02 4.91
N ARG A 195 13.34 13.08 5.23
CA ARG A 195 12.39 13.96 4.52
C ARG A 195 12.68 15.45 4.76
N SER A 196 13.03 15.80 6.00
CA SER A 196 13.39 17.18 6.36
C SER A 196 14.68 17.63 5.68
N GLU A 197 15.69 16.77 5.63
CA GLU A 197 16.98 17.06 5.02
C GLU A 197 16.87 17.25 3.50
N HIS A 198 16.06 16.42 2.83
CA HIS A 198 15.82 16.56 1.39
C HIS A 198 15.10 17.88 1.05
N GLN A 199 14.14 18.30 1.89
CA GLN A 199 13.47 19.59 1.73
C GLN A 199 14.44 20.77 1.89
N GLN A 200 15.36 20.71 2.85
CA GLN A 200 16.37 21.75 3.03
C GLN A 200 17.38 21.82 1.89
N ARG A 201 17.75 20.67 1.29
CA ARG A 201 18.65 20.63 0.12
C ARG A 201 18.04 21.16 -1.16
N THR A 202 16.73 21.02 -1.36
CA THR A 202 16.06 21.50 -2.58
C THR A 202 15.81 23.01 -2.59
N GLY A 203 15.94 23.72 -1.46
CA GLY A 203 15.74 25.17 -1.37
C GLY A 203 14.32 25.66 -1.70
N LEU A 204 13.40 24.74 -2.03
CA LEU A 204 12.02 25.04 -2.32
C LEU A 204 11.27 25.22 -1.00
N PRO A 205 10.64 26.39 -0.76
CA PRO A 205 9.87 26.61 0.45
C PRO A 205 8.76 25.56 0.54
N ALA A 206 8.64 24.91 1.70
CA ALA A 206 7.53 24.01 1.98
C ALA A 206 6.22 24.72 1.60
N PRO A 207 5.30 24.07 0.85
CA PRO A 207 4.06 24.72 0.45
C PRO A 207 3.38 25.23 1.71
N PHE A 208 3.20 26.54 1.78
CA PHE A 208 2.64 27.25 2.92
C PHE A 208 1.35 26.54 3.34
N ARG A 209 1.44 25.76 4.41
CA ARG A 209 0.30 25.12 5.05
C ARG A 209 -0.46 26.27 5.70
N ASN A 210 -1.49 26.77 5.00
CA ASN A 210 -2.36 27.87 5.41
C ASN A 210 -2.67 27.82 6.92
N GLN A 211 -1.88 28.53 7.72
CA GLN A 211 -2.25 28.94 9.07
C GLN A 211 -3.22 30.11 8.93
N ARG A 212 -4.46 29.82 8.53
CA ARG A 212 -5.59 30.69 8.85
C ARG A 212 -6.21 30.18 10.14
N ARG A 213 -5.67 30.61 11.28
CA ARG A 213 -6.43 30.71 12.52
C ARG A 213 -5.76 31.70 13.47
N GLY A 214 -6.39 32.86 13.62
CA GLY A 214 -6.14 33.79 14.72
C GLY A 214 -6.25 35.26 14.32
N ALA A 215 -7.48 35.80 14.33
CA ALA A 215 -7.86 37.13 14.83
C ALA A 215 -9.06 37.72 14.06
N SER A 216 -10.26 37.59 14.64
CA SER A 216 -11.33 38.60 14.58
C SER A 216 -12.37 38.23 15.63
N GLN A 217 -12.52 39.09 16.64
CA GLN A 217 -13.53 38.99 17.69
C GLN A 217 -14.89 39.53 17.18
N SER A 218 -15.96 38.94 17.73
CA SER A 218 -17.30 39.52 18.01
C SER A 218 -18.10 40.23 16.91
N ALA A 219 -19.20 39.59 16.45
CA ALA A 219 -20.56 40.18 16.41
C ALA A 219 -21.65 39.14 16.03
N SER A 220 -22.60 38.98 16.94
CA SER A 220 -24.03 38.60 16.84
C SER A 220 -24.62 37.85 15.62
N TYR A 221 -25.24 36.71 15.94
CA TYR A 221 -26.57 36.18 15.56
C TYR A 221 -27.26 36.71 14.27
N THR A 222 -27.37 35.87 13.23
CA THR A 222 -28.65 35.34 12.67
C THR A 222 -28.40 34.55 11.38
N GLN A 223 -29.04 33.37 11.34
CA GLN A 223 -29.65 32.67 10.20
C GLN A 223 -28.89 32.39 8.88
N ARG A 224 -29.26 31.20 8.37
CA ARG A 224 -29.35 30.75 6.98
C ARG A 224 -28.07 30.26 6.29
N GLY A 225 -28.03 28.92 6.18
CA GLY A 225 -28.15 28.27 4.87
C GLY A 225 -26.88 28.25 4.01
N GLY A 226 -26.29 27.07 3.82
CA GLY A 226 -25.27 26.89 2.79
C GLY A 226 -24.43 25.64 2.92
N ARG A 227 -25.06 24.45 2.93
CA ARG A 227 -24.35 23.21 2.57
C ARG A 227 -23.93 23.33 1.09
N LYS A 228 -22.64 23.48 0.83
CA LYS A 228 -22.02 23.09 -0.44
C LYS A 228 -20.98 22.02 -0.15
N GLY A 229 -21.40 20.77 -0.32
CA GLY A 229 -20.50 19.67 -0.56
C GLY A 229 -20.01 19.71 -2.01
N PHE A 230 -18.79 19.22 -2.22
CA PHE A 230 -18.31 18.66 -3.49
C PHE A 230 -17.26 17.58 -3.14
N PRO A 231 -17.08 16.58 -4.01
CA PRO A 231 -17.17 15.19 -3.63
C PRO A 231 -15.80 14.51 -3.71
N THR A 232 -15.60 13.51 -2.88
CA THR A 232 -14.55 12.52 -3.09
C THR A 232 -15.08 11.50 -4.10
N GLN A 233 -14.73 11.66 -5.37
CA GLN A 233 -14.91 10.62 -6.38
C GLN A 233 -13.67 9.71 -6.34
N LEU A 234 -13.89 8.51 -5.82
CA LEU A 234 -13.02 7.34 -5.89
C LEU A 234 -13.70 6.36 -6.87
N GLN A 235 -13.30 6.41 -8.13
CA GLN A 235 -13.49 5.38 -9.18
C GLN A 235 -12.28 5.55 -10.11
N GLY A 236 -11.58 4.52 -10.60
CA GLY A 236 -11.95 3.11 -10.72
C GLY A 236 -12.46 2.79 -12.12
N ALA A 237 -11.65 2.98 -13.17
CA ALA A 237 -11.72 2.32 -14.49
C ALA A 237 -10.43 2.68 -15.26
N SER A 238 -9.60 1.74 -15.71
CA SER A 238 -9.79 0.88 -16.89
C SER A 238 -10.01 1.70 -18.17
N ALA A 239 -8.91 2.01 -18.85
CA ALA A 239 -8.91 2.34 -20.27
C ALA A 239 -8.00 1.32 -20.97
N TYR A 240 -8.66 0.35 -21.58
CA TYR A 240 -8.17 -0.41 -22.73
C TYR A 240 -8.09 0.56 -23.91
N SER A 241 -6.98 0.55 -24.64
CA SER A 241 -6.91 1.10 -25.99
C SER A 241 -6.09 0.14 -26.83
N THR A 242 -6.83 -0.75 -27.48
CA THR A 242 -6.47 -1.42 -28.72
C THR A 242 -6.53 -0.38 -29.84
N SER A 243 -5.42 -0.16 -30.55
CA SER A 243 -5.48 0.21 -31.96
C SER A 243 -4.68 -0.81 -32.75
N SER A 244 -5.42 -1.62 -33.50
CA SER A 244 -4.93 -2.44 -34.59
C SER A 244 -4.37 -1.56 -35.70
N GLY A 245 -3.31 -2.05 -36.33
CA GLY A 245 -2.78 -1.56 -37.60
C GLY A 245 -2.02 -2.71 -38.23
N GLU A 246 -2.74 -3.55 -38.97
CA GLU A 246 -2.17 -4.51 -39.90
C GLU A 246 -1.71 -3.77 -41.14
N ASP A 247 -0.53 -4.13 -41.66
CA ASP A 247 -0.25 -4.20 -43.11
C ASP A 247 1.08 -4.98 -43.30
N LEU A 248 0.98 -6.18 -43.88
CA LEU A 248 2.03 -6.93 -44.58
C LEU A 248 1.94 -6.56 -46.09
N PRO A 249 2.83 -6.99 -47.04
CA PRO A 249 3.81 -8.08 -46.96
C PRO A 249 5.16 -7.90 -47.71
N SER A 250 5.98 -8.97 -47.64
CA SER A 250 6.82 -9.55 -48.71
C SER A 250 8.32 -9.21 -48.86
N SER A 251 9.10 -10.29 -48.65
CA SER A 251 10.04 -10.93 -49.59
C SER A 251 11.48 -10.42 -49.79
N SER A 252 12.41 -11.36 -49.51
CA SER A 252 13.63 -11.74 -50.23
C SER A 252 14.83 -10.78 -50.36
N GLY A 253 16.03 -11.30 -50.06
CA GLY A 253 17.24 -10.88 -50.78
C GLY A 253 18.55 -10.86 -50.00
N SER A 254 19.20 -12.03 -49.92
CA SER A 254 20.64 -12.29 -50.08
C SER A 254 21.72 -11.24 -49.72
N ALA A 255 22.52 -11.62 -48.70
CA ALA A 255 23.98 -11.82 -48.76
C ALA A 255 24.92 -10.59 -48.59
N PRO A 256 26.26 -10.78 -48.51
CA PRO A 256 27.04 -10.55 -47.28
C PRO A 256 28.18 -9.54 -47.48
N PHE A 257 28.65 -8.86 -46.42
CA PHE A 257 29.82 -8.00 -46.59
C PHE A 257 30.56 -7.72 -45.29
N LEU A 258 31.79 -8.27 -45.24
CA LEU A 258 33.00 -7.87 -44.50
C LEU A 258 32.90 -7.56 -42.99
N GLU A 259 33.87 -7.81 -42.12
CA GLU A 259 35.16 -8.49 -42.11
C GLU A 259 35.70 -8.23 -40.69
N GLN A 260 36.47 -9.16 -40.16
CA GLN A 260 37.19 -9.01 -38.90
C GLN A 260 38.14 -7.80 -38.95
N ARG A 261 38.09 -6.92 -37.95
CA ARG A 261 39.28 -6.17 -37.48
C ARG A 261 39.29 -6.03 -35.96
N SER A 262 40.38 -6.50 -35.37
CA SER A 262 40.78 -6.37 -33.97
C SER A 262 41.44 -4.99 -33.69
N PRO A 263 41.95 -4.69 -32.48
CA PRO A 263 41.69 -3.41 -31.80
C PRO A 263 42.86 -2.44 -31.81
N THR A 264 42.59 -1.12 -31.86
CA THR A 264 43.56 -0.08 -31.45
C THR A 264 42.88 1.18 -30.89
N GLN A 265 43.34 1.56 -29.69
CA GLN A 265 43.58 2.89 -29.10
C GLN A 265 42.75 4.13 -29.49
N LYS A 266 42.52 4.96 -28.44
CA LYS A 266 42.16 6.41 -28.34
C LYS A 266 40.79 6.60 -27.68
N GLU A 267 40.53 7.56 -26.80
CA GLU A 267 41.21 8.78 -26.40
C GLU A 267 40.55 9.30 -25.10
N HIS A 268 41.34 9.93 -24.22
CA HIS A 268 40.84 10.65 -23.05
C HIS A 268 39.99 11.87 -23.47
N ARG A 269 38.68 11.85 -23.20
CA ARG A 269 37.86 13.06 -23.15
C ARG A 269 37.74 13.55 -21.70
N LYS A 270 38.31 14.72 -21.45
CA LYS A 270 38.14 15.49 -20.20
C LYS A 270 36.91 16.39 -20.37
N ASP A 271 35.83 16.06 -19.68
CA ASP A 271 34.66 16.93 -19.59
C ASP A 271 34.94 18.11 -18.65
N LYS A 272 35.13 19.29 -19.22
CA LYS A 272 35.15 20.57 -18.51
C LYS A 272 33.73 21.16 -18.50
N HIS A 273 32.93 20.82 -17.50
CA HIS A 273 31.76 21.62 -17.14
C HIS A 273 32.12 22.56 -15.99
N GLY A 274 32.36 23.82 -16.35
CA GLY A 274 32.64 24.90 -15.41
C GLY A 274 31.40 25.24 -14.59
N ALA A 275 31.45 24.96 -13.29
CA ALA A 275 30.48 25.47 -12.33
C ALA A 275 30.63 27.00 -12.22
N LYS A 276 29.59 27.74 -12.59
CA LYS A 276 29.52 29.19 -12.35
C LYS A 276 29.45 29.40 -10.84
N LYS A 277 30.49 30.01 -10.26
CA LYS A 277 30.50 30.44 -8.84
C LYS A 277 29.38 31.45 -8.62
N ALA A 278 28.64 31.29 -7.53
CA ALA A 278 27.65 32.27 -7.09
C ALA A 278 28.34 33.62 -6.79
N PRO A 279 27.67 34.76 -7.06
CA PRO A 279 28.22 36.08 -6.77
C PRO A 279 28.46 36.26 -5.26
N ASP A 280 29.50 37.00 -4.93
CA ASP A 280 29.94 37.22 -3.56
C ASP A 280 28.88 37.99 -2.77
N ARG A 281 28.75 37.67 -1.48
CA ARG A 281 27.68 38.22 -0.61
C ARG A 281 27.76 39.75 -0.47
N GLU A 282 28.94 40.30 -0.70
CA GLU A 282 29.22 41.73 -0.64
C GLU A 282 28.71 42.51 -1.87
N SER A 283 28.38 41.81 -2.96
CA SER A 283 27.84 42.42 -4.20
C SER A 283 26.39 42.90 -4.07
N TYR A 284 25.70 42.58 -2.98
CA TYR A 284 24.30 42.96 -2.81
C TYR A 284 24.18 44.39 -2.27
N PRO A 285 23.39 45.27 -2.92
CA PRO A 285 23.20 46.64 -2.46
C PRO A 285 22.56 46.67 -1.08
N LYS A 286 23.23 47.31 -0.12
CA LYS A 286 22.76 47.43 1.27
C LYS A 286 21.49 48.29 1.30
N ARG A 287 20.38 47.67 1.70
CA ARG A 287 19.07 48.33 1.81
C ARG A 287 19.07 49.23 3.04
N ASN A 288 19.18 50.55 2.85
CA ASN A 288 19.10 51.53 3.93
C ASN A 288 17.71 51.51 4.55
N ARG A 289 17.59 50.86 5.71
CA ARG A 289 16.37 50.83 6.52
C ARG A 289 16.25 52.18 7.24
N LYS A 290 15.38 53.06 6.73
CA LYS A 290 15.03 54.32 7.39
C LYS A 290 14.58 54.00 8.83
N GLN A 291 15.29 54.56 9.80
CA GLN A 291 14.89 54.49 11.20
C GLN A 291 13.68 55.39 11.39
N ILE A 292 12.55 54.77 11.71
CA ILE A 292 11.40 55.47 12.27
C ILE A 292 11.75 55.66 13.75
N ARG A 293 12.01 56.91 14.13
CA ARG A 293 12.19 57.34 15.51
C ARG A 293 10.81 57.54 16.18
N PRO A 294 10.76 57.44 17.52
CA PRO A 294 9.54 57.18 18.30
C PRO A 294 8.50 58.29 18.23
#